data_AF-A0A1G1AEI1-F1
#
_entry.id   AF-A0A1G1AEI1-F1
#
_cell.length_a   1.000
_cell.length_b   1.000
_cell.length_c   1.000
_cell.angle_alpha   90.00
_cell.angle_beta   90.00
_cell.angle_gamma   90.00
#
_symmetry.space_group_name_H-M   'P 1'
#
loop_
_entity.id
_entity.type
_entity.pdbx_description
1 polymer ?
#
loop_
_entity_poly.entity_id
_entity_poly.type
_entity_poly.pdbx_seq_one_letter_code
_entity_poly.pdbx_strand_id
1 'polypeptide(L)'
;MTTAVLNQYTAHLDTKKRLTIRGALSEFFSVKVFTDGHVVLEPRVLIDPNVISKKALRMMDQSVANMKKRVVSPVIDLKKYR
;
A
#
# COMPACT_ATOMS: atom_id res chain seq x y z
N MET A 1 -21.97 -7.23 21.59
CA MET A 1 -21.25 -8.25 20.79
C MET A 1 -20.08 -8.73 21.64
N THR A 2 -20.19 -9.91 22.23
CA THR A 2 -19.19 -10.48 23.16
C THR A 2 -17.97 -10.93 22.36
N THR A 3 -16.85 -10.22 22.48
CA THR A 3 -15.57 -10.57 21.84
C THR A 3 -14.99 -11.82 22.51
N ALA A 4 -15.12 -12.96 21.85
CA ALA A 4 -14.48 -14.20 22.25
C ALA A 4 -12.99 -14.18 21.87
N VAL A 5 -12.13 -14.67 22.75
CA VAL A 5 -10.70 -14.87 22.45
C VAL A 5 -10.58 -16.02 21.46
N LEU A 6 -10.14 -15.73 20.23
CA LEU A 6 -10.00 -16.75 19.19
C LEU A 6 -8.78 -17.64 19.43
N ASN A 7 -7.64 -17.06 19.81
CA ASN A 7 -6.38 -17.76 20.09
C ASN A 7 -5.57 -16.97 21.14
N GLN A 8 -4.98 -17.66 22.12
CA GLN A 8 -4.08 -17.09 23.11
C GLN A 8 -2.77 -17.89 23.13
N TYR A 9 -1.64 -17.19 23.07
CA TYR A 9 -0.32 -17.81 23.16
C TYR A 9 0.70 -16.82 23.73
N THR A 10 1.74 -17.37 24.36
CA THR A 10 2.91 -16.61 24.80
C THR A 10 3.97 -16.71 23.72
N ALA A 11 4.63 -15.58 23.41
CA ALA A 11 5.75 -15.55 22.49
C ALA A 11 6.93 -14.83 23.12
N HIS A 12 8.13 -15.31 22.79
CA HIS A 12 9.39 -14.74 23.25
C HIS A 12 9.94 -13.78 22.19
N LEU A 13 10.64 -12.73 22.63
CA LEU A 13 11.32 -11.81 21.73
C LEU A 13 12.58 -12.47 21.18
N ASP A 14 12.81 -12.34 19.87
CA ASP A 14 14.07 -12.79 19.28
C ASP A 14 15.25 -11.88 19.68
N THR A 15 16.46 -12.25 19.26
CA THR A 15 17.70 -11.47 19.50
C THR A 15 17.64 -10.05 18.94
N LYS A 16 16.76 -9.77 17.98
CA LYS A 16 16.55 -8.43 17.39
C LYS A 16 15.30 -7.74 17.94
N LYS A 17 14.74 -8.22 19.07
CA LYS A 17 13.54 -7.69 19.73
C LYS A 17 12.28 -7.76 18.84
N ARG A 18 12.16 -8.77 17.99
CA ARG A 18 10.98 -9.01 17.15
C ARG A 18 10.07 -10.06 17.80
N LEU A 19 8.77 -9.91 17.56
CA LEU A 19 7.72 -10.83 18.01
C LEU A 19 7.02 -11.42 16.79
N THR A 20 6.85 -12.74 16.74
CA THR A 20 6.14 -13.40 15.64
C THR A 20 4.64 -13.52 15.96
N ILE A 21 3.80 -12.96 15.10
CA ILE A 21 2.34 -13.08 15.18
C ILE A 21 1.90 -14.32 14.40
N ARG A 22 1.26 -15.30 15.07
CA ARG A 22 0.79 -16.53 14.43
C ARG A 22 -0.59 -16.29 13.81
N GLY A 23 -0.76 -16.68 12.54
CA GLY A 23 -2.04 -16.54 11.83
C GLY A 23 -2.38 -15.09 11.45
N ALA A 24 -1.36 -14.25 11.19
CA ALA A 24 -1.59 -12.89 10.72
C ALA A 24 -2.39 -12.88 9.41
N LEU A 25 -3.51 -12.15 9.39
CA LEU A 25 -4.40 -12.04 8.22
C LEU A 25 -3.93 -10.99 7.19
N SER A 26 -2.93 -10.17 7.56
CA SER A 26 -2.40 -9.10 6.73
C SER A 26 -0.89 -9.04 6.85
N GLU A 27 -0.22 -8.53 5.82
CA GLU A 27 1.23 -8.37 5.78
C GLU A 27 1.71 -7.11 6.52
N PHE A 28 0.85 -6.09 6.62
CA PHE A 28 1.20 -4.81 7.23
C PHE A 28 0.25 -4.45 8.36
N PHE A 29 0.78 -3.77 9.37
CA PHE A 29 0.03 -3.36 10.55
C PHE A 29 0.35 -1.92 10.91
N SER A 30 -0.66 -1.14 11.28
CA SER A 30 -0.46 0.09 12.02
C SER A 30 -0.23 -0.26 13.50
N VAL A 31 0.85 0.26 14.06
CA VAL A 31 1.24 -0.02 15.45
C VAL A 31 1.01 1.23 16.29
N LYS A 32 0.25 1.09 17.38
CA LYS A 32 0.09 2.12 18.41
C LYS A 32 0.65 1.56 19.72
N VAL A 33 1.58 2.29 20.32
CA VAL A 33 2.17 1.95 21.62
C VAL A 33 1.67 2.97 22.64
N PHE A 34 1.05 2.49 23.71
CA PHE A 34 0.47 3.29 24.76
C PHE A 34 1.43 3.38 25.96
N THR A 35 1.23 4.38 26.80
CA THR A 35 2.09 4.65 27.98
C THR A 35 1.98 3.58 29.07
N ASP A 36 0.87 2.85 29.09
CA ASP A 36 0.62 1.70 29.95
C ASP A 36 1.31 0.40 29.45
N GLY A 37 2.05 0.48 28.34
CA GLY A 37 2.76 -0.66 27.74
C GLY A 37 1.89 -1.52 26.81
N HIS A 38 0.62 -1.16 26.61
CA HIS A 38 -0.22 -1.85 25.64
C HIS A 38 0.22 -1.52 24.21
N VAL A 39 0.18 -2.54 23.34
CA VAL A 39 0.46 -2.40 21.91
C VAL A 39 -0.77 -2.86 21.14
N VAL A 40 -1.31 -1.97 20.30
CA VAL A 40 -2.43 -2.27 19.41
C VAL A 40 -1.91 -2.37 17.97
N LEU A 41 -2.28 -3.47 17.32
CA LEU A 41 -1.90 -3.80 15.95
C LEU A 41 -3.17 -3.84 15.09
N GLU A 42 -3.30 -2.88 14.18
CA GLU A 42 -4.44 -2.80 13.26
C GLU A 42 -3.98 -3.24 11.86
N PRO A 43 -4.55 -4.32 11.27
CA PRO A 43 -4.22 -4.74 9.91
C PRO A 43 -4.39 -3.59 8.93
N ARG A 44 -3.43 -3.41 8.03
CA ARG A 44 -3.46 -2.39 7.00
C ARG A 44 -3.02 -3.00 5.69
N VAL A 45 -3.73 -2.69 4.61
CA VAL A 45 -3.18 -2.92 3.28
C VAL A 45 -2.25 -1.75 2.99
N LEU A 46 -1.02 -2.04 2.59
CA LEU A 46 -0.07 -1.02 2.13
C LEU A 46 -0.46 -0.53 0.73
N ILE A 47 -1.66 0.02 0.62
CA ILE A 47 -2.03 0.89 -0.49
C ILE A 47 -1.61 2.29 -0.10
N ASP A 48 -0.74 2.90 -0.90
CA ASP A 48 -0.49 4.33 -0.82
C ASP A 48 -1.81 5.05 -1.17
N PRO A 49 -2.49 5.73 -0.23
CA PRO A 49 -3.77 6.36 -0.51
C PRO A 49 -3.61 7.74 -1.14
N ASN A 50 -2.37 8.24 -1.35
CA ASN A 50 -2.11 9.63 -1.72
C ASN A 50 -1.54 9.80 -3.14
N VAL A 51 -2.51 9.65 -4.05
CA VAL A 51 -2.83 10.54 -5.17
C VAL A 51 -1.78 10.63 -6.29
N ILE A 52 -2.17 10.15 -7.47
CA ILE A 52 -1.76 10.78 -8.73
C ILE A 52 -1.88 12.29 -8.50
N SER A 53 -0.76 13.02 -8.47
CA SER A 53 -0.79 14.46 -8.18
C SER A 53 -1.84 15.13 -9.06
N LYS A 54 -2.50 16.20 -8.57
CA LYS A 54 -3.46 16.95 -9.41
C LYS A 54 -2.89 17.32 -10.78
N LYS A 55 -1.56 17.55 -10.84
CA LYS A 55 -0.80 17.75 -12.08
C LYS A 55 -0.76 16.49 -12.95
N ALA A 56 -0.39 15.34 -12.40
CA ALA A 56 -0.34 14.08 -13.14
C ALA A 56 -1.72 13.64 -13.64
N LEU A 57 -2.78 13.85 -12.84
CA LEU A 57 -4.15 13.55 -13.26
C LEU A 57 -4.56 14.45 -14.44
N ARG A 58 -4.29 15.76 -14.33
CA ARG A 58 -4.54 16.72 -15.42
C ARG A 58 -3.76 16.38 -16.69
N MET A 59 -2.52 15.91 -16.57
CA MET A 59 -1.73 15.49 -17.73
C MET A 59 -2.33 14.25 -18.41
N MET A 60 -2.82 13.28 -17.62
CA MET A 60 -3.51 12.10 -18.14
C MET A 60 -4.78 12.51 -18.89
N ASP A 61 -5.60 13.38 -18.31
CA ASP A 61 -6.82 13.88 -18.94
C ASP A 61 -6.54 14.61 -20.26
N GLN A 62 -5.51 15.46 -20.28
CA GLN A 62 -5.08 16.16 -21.50
C GLN A 62 -4.58 15.21 -22.58
N SER A 63 -3.81 14.19 -22.21
CA SER A 63 -3.32 13.16 -23.14
C SER A 63 -4.48 12.40 -23.79
N VAL A 64 -5.47 11.98 -23.00
CA VAL A 64 -6.67 11.29 -23.50
C VAL A 64 -7.50 12.20 -24.42
N ALA A 65 -7.67 13.47 -24.07
CA ALA A 65 -8.38 14.43 -24.89
C ALA A 65 -7.67 14.67 -26.24
N ASN A 66 -6.35 14.81 -26.23
CA ASN A 66 -5.54 14.98 -27.44
C ASN A 66 -5.58 13.73 -28.33
N MET A 67 -5.55 12.54 -27.74
CA MET A 67 -5.71 11.27 -28.45
C MET A 67 -7.06 11.20 -29.16
N LYS A 68 -8.16 11.54 -28.47
CA LYS A 68 -9.51 11.57 -29.08
C LYS A 68 -9.60 12.59 -30.22
N LYS A 69 -8.92 13.73 -30.10
CA LYS A 69 -8.86 14.78 -31.13
C LYS A 69 -7.86 14.48 -32.25
N ARG A 70 -7.17 13.33 -32.23
CA ARG A 70 -6.07 12.96 -33.15
C ARG A 70 -4.92 13.98 -33.17
N VAL A 71 -4.77 14.76 -32.10
CA VAL A 71 -3.61 15.64 -31.89
C VAL A 71 -2.53 14.80 -31.20
N VAL A 72 -1.96 13.87 -31.95
CA VAL A 72 -0.96 12.91 -31.46
C VAL A 72 0.31 13.01 -32.29
N SER A 73 1.43 12.58 -31.71
CA SER A 73 2.69 12.51 -32.45
C SER A 73 2.59 11.52 -33.61
N PRO A 74 3.38 11.71 -34.68
CA PRO A 74 3.56 10.69 -35.71
C PRO A 74 4.02 9.36 -35.11
N VAL A 75 3.77 8.28 -35.83
CA VAL A 75 4.25 6.94 -35.47
C VAL A 75 5.78 6.96 -35.43
N ILE A 76 6.35 6.48 -34.32
CA ILE A 76 7.79 6.36 -34.17
C ILE A 76 8.25 5.13 -34.98
N ASP A 77 9.11 5.33 -35.98
CA ASP A 77 9.74 4.23 -36.70
C ASP A 77 10.95 3.69 -35.93
N LEU A 78 10.83 2.46 -35.45
CA LEU A 78 11.86 1.79 -34.66
C LEU A 78 12.78 0.89 -35.50
N LYS A 79 12.59 0.81 -36.83
CA LYS A 79 13.39 -0.07 -37.71
C LYS A 79 14.89 0.25 -37.69
N LYS A 80 15.27 1.48 -37.35
CA LYS A 80 16.67 1.92 -37.24
C LYS A 80 17.42 1.32 -36.04
N TYR A 81 16.70 0.79 -35.05
CA TYR A 81 17.27 0.29 -33.79
C TYR A 81 17.19 -1.24 -33.65
N ARG A 82 16.93 -1.95 -34.75
CA ARG A 82 16.85 -3.40 -34.82
C ARG A 82 18.01 -3.99 -35.62
#